data_AF-A0A913Y2W3-F1
#
_entry.id   AF-A0A913Y2W3-F1
#
_cell.length_a   1.000
_cell.length_b   1.000
_cell.length_c   1.000
_cell.angle_alpha   90.00
_cell.angle_beta   90.00
_cell.angle_gamma   90.00
#
_symmetry.space_group_name_H-M   'P 1'
#
loop_
_entity.id
_entity.type
_entity.pdbx_description
1 polymer ?
#
loop_
_entity_poly.entity_id
_entity_poly.type
_entity_poly.pdbx_seq_one_letter_code
_entity_poly.pdbx_strand_id
1 'polypeptide(L)'
;MVVSLFYPFKFSLLFFVVRGYVPTSTATPWSARPSLDEHVEKERTRTDTKSLPFLRETQLYSRSSQGHLRIMRRDVDALGKDGDKFAKLIIESDNFGRVKIRGAESSYYLCVRKKDGRLVGRKVAKASKSKCVFYEKYATNFFSEFYSAFKPSWMITVSKKGTVRPSFKGKTGSKSVQFIERPSKLIIKTSNVGPSFMDGLSKHIAKLLRNVRARVRANERSQKKKRRRNRKDKRRPGRKNKRRSKKRRKKKQLRRKKKRD
;
A
#
# COMPACT_ATOMS: atom_id res chain seq x y z
N MET A 1 4.15 -100.69 -34.23
CA MET A 1 2.93 -100.11 -33.60
C MET A 1 3.23 -98.65 -33.28
N VAL A 2 2.40 -97.74 -33.79
CA VAL A 2 2.23 -96.29 -33.47
C VAL A 2 3.46 -95.40 -33.77
N VAL A 3 3.66 -94.77 -34.94
CA VAL A 3 2.88 -93.79 -35.75
C VAL A 3 2.76 -92.39 -35.11
N SER A 4 3.77 -91.58 -35.46
CA SER A 4 3.70 -90.22 -36.02
C SER A 4 3.20 -89.02 -35.20
N LEU A 5 4.17 -88.13 -34.94
CA LEU A 5 4.09 -86.66 -34.83
C LEU A 5 3.16 -86.01 -35.88
N PHE A 6 2.54 -84.89 -35.52
CA PHE A 6 2.37 -83.63 -36.30
C PHE A 6 1.08 -82.89 -35.82
N TYR A 7 1.24 -81.76 -35.12
CA TYR A 7 0.17 -80.78 -34.90
C TYR A 7 0.52 -79.50 -35.70
N PRO A 8 -0.38 -79.00 -36.57
CA PRO A 8 -0.13 -77.78 -37.31
C PRO A 8 -0.56 -76.53 -36.53
N PHE A 9 0.35 -75.55 -36.51
CA PHE A 9 0.09 -74.15 -36.19
C PHE A 9 -1.03 -73.60 -37.11
N LYS A 10 -2.13 -73.11 -36.52
CA LYS A 10 -3.10 -72.25 -37.22
C LYS A 10 -2.86 -70.80 -36.82
N PHE A 11 -2.21 -70.04 -37.69
CA PHE A 11 -2.19 -68.59 -37.65
C PHE A 11 -3.57 -68.08 -38.10
N SER A 12 -4.32 -67.44 -37.21
CA SER A 12 -5.50 -66.67 -37.56
C SER A 12 -5.19 -65.19 -37.36
N LEU A 13 -5.10 -64.45 -38.46
CA LEU A 13 -4.92 -63.00 -38.47
C LEU A 13 -6.18 -62.33 -37.88
N LEU A 14 -6.05 -61.79 -36.67
CA LEU A 14 -6.94 -60.72 -36.20
C LEU A 14 -6.42 -59.40 -36.76
N PHE A 15 -7.18 -58.84 -37.71
CA PHE A 15 -7.00 -57.47 -38.18
C PHE A 15 -7.29 -56.50 -37.02
N PHE A 16 -6.24 -56.04 -36.35
CA PHE A 16 -6.33 -54.83 -35.52
C PHE A 16 -6.33 -53.62 -36.46
N VAL A 17 -7.51 -53.03 -36.70
CA VAL A 17 -7.63 -51.70 -37.26
C VAL A 17 -7.10 -50.71 -36.20
N VAL A 18 -5.81 -50.42 -36.26
CA VAL A 18 -5.22 -49.29 -35.54
C VAL A 18 -5.74 -48.02 -36.20
N ARG A 19 -6.79 -47.45 -35.61
CA ARG A 19 -7.28 -46.11 -35.96
C ARG A 19 -6.21 -45.12 -35.52
N GLY A 20 -5.24 -44.87 -36.41
CA GLY A 20 -4.22 -43.85 -36.22
C GLY A 20 -4.89 -42.49 -36.07
N TYR A 21 -4.97 -42.00 -34.84
CA TYR A 21 -5.15 -40.57 -34.60
C TYR A 21 -3.85 -39.91 -35.03
N VAL A 22 -3.84 -39.37 -36.25
CA VAL A 22 -2.83 -38.39 -36.65
C VAL A 22 -3.25 -37.08 -35.97
N PRO A 23 -2.53 -36.56 -34.97
CA PRO A 23 -2.76 -35.18 -34.57
C PRO A 23 -2.35 -34.31 -35.75
N THR A 24 -3.34 -33.71 -36.41
CA THR A 24 -3.15 -32.61 -37.33
C THR A 24 -2.55 -31.45 -36.53
N SER A 25 -1.22 -31.39 -36.49
CA SER A 25 -0.49 -30.20 -36.03
C SER A 25 -0.69 -29.10 -37.06
N THR A 26 -1.75 -28.33 -36.90
CA THR A 26 -1.97 -27.06 -37.59
C THR A 26 -1.14 -25.96 -36.91
N ALA A 27 0.17 -26.13 -36.85
CA ALA A 27 1.08 -25.04 -36.51
C ALA A 27 1.60 -24.42 -37.81
N THR A 28 1.11 -23.23 -38.14
CA THR A 28 1.56 -22.47 -39.32
C THR A 28 3.05 -22.07 -39.16
N PRO A 29 3.89 -22.14 -40.21
CA PRO A 29 5.35 -21.92 -40.11
C PRO A 29 5.79 -20.47 -39.85
N TRP A 30 4.87 -19.50 -39.79
CA TRP A 30 5.20 -18.07 -39.68
C TRP A 30 5.39 -17.54 -38.25
N SER A 31 5.34 -18.39 -37.22
CA SER A 31 5.42 -17.97 -35.81
C SER A 31 6.64 -18.48 -35.04
N ALA A 32 7.64 -19.08 -35.70
CA ALA A 32 8.83 -19.64 -35.05
C ALA A 32 9.88 -18.57 -34.67
N ARG A 33 9.47 -17.45 -34.05
CA ARG A 33 10.45 -16.67 -33.29
C ARG A 33 10.81 -17.50 -32.05
N PRO A 34 12.08 -17.86 -31.84
CA PRO A 34 12.48 -18.61 -30.66
C PRO A 34 12.04 -17.85 -29.42
N SER A 35 11.47 -18.56 -28.45
CA SER A 35 11.03 -17.95 -27.20
C SER A 35 12.22 -17.24 -26.53
N LEU A 36 11.98 -16.06 -25.98
CA LEU A 36 12.97 -15.33 -25.19
C LEU A 36 13.20 -15.98 -23.82
N ASP A 37 12.43 -17.01 -23.44
CA ASP A 37 12.50 -17.63 -22.12
C ASP A 37 13.91 -18.15 -21.78
N GLU A 38 14.56 -18.83 -22.72
CA GLU A 38 15.94 -19.33 -22.51
C GLU A 38 16.92 -18.17 -22.30
N HIS A 39 16.79 -17.10 -23.08
CA HIS A 39 17.61 -15.90 -22.93
C HIS A 39 17.39 -15.25 -21.57
N VAL A 40 16.14 -15.07 -21.16
CA VAL A 40 15.77 -14.45 -19.87
C VAL A 40 16.30 -15.29 -18.70
N GLU A 41 16.14 -16.61 -18.73
CA GLU A 41 16.63 -17.49 -17.67
C GLU A 41 18.15 -17.50 -17.55
N LYS A 42 18.86 -17.37 -18.67
CA LYS A 42 20.32 -17.23 -18.68
C LYS A 42 20.78 -15.87 -18.12
N GLU A 43 20.11 -14.78 -18.50
CA GLU A 43 20.51 -13.41 -18.15
C GLU A 43 20.12 -12.99 -16.73
N ARG A 44 18.96 -13.42 -16.21
CA ARG A 44 18.43 -12.98 -14.90
C ARG A 44 19.36 -13.21 -13.70
N THR A 45 20.41 -14.01 -13.83
CA THR A 45 21.38 -14.29 -12.75
C THR A 45 22.60 -13.36 -12.76
N ARG A 46 22.77 -12.53 -13.80
CA ARG A 46 23.85 -11.55 -13.92
C ARG A 46 23.33 -10.11 -14.05
N THR A 47 24.22 -9.16 -13.80
CA THR A 47 23.96 -7.74 -14.08
C THR A 47 24.05 -7.49 -15.58
N ASP A 48 23.07 -6.79 -16.14
CA ASP A 48 23.14 -6.33 -17.52
C ASP A 48 24.13 -5.16 -17.65
N THR A 49 25.04 -5.28 -18.61
CA THR A 49 26.07 -4.26 -18.92
C THR A 49 25.90 -3.66 -20.30
N LYS A 50 24.96 -4.21 -21.10
CA LYS A 50 24.73 -3.83 -22.49
C LYS A 50 23.56 -2.85 -22.62
N SER A 51 22.61 -2.89 -21.69
CA SER A 51 21.43 -2.02 -21.68
C SER A 51 21.55 -0.90 -20.67
N LEU A 52 20.90 0.24 -20.95
CA LEU A 52 20.74 1.32 -19.99
C LEU A 52 19.76 0.90 -18.87
N PRO A 53 20.09 1.14 -17.59
CA PRO A 53 19.19 0.80 -16.49
C PRO A 53 17.97 1.73 -16.48
N PHE A 54 16.78 1.15 -16.34
CA PHE A 54 15.56 1.88 -16.04
C PHE A 54 15.59 2.40 -14.59
N LEU A 55 15.28 3.67 -14.41
CA LEU A 55 15.30 4.36 -13.12
C LEU A 55 13.89 4.80 -12.75
N ARG A 56 13.43 4.45 -11.55
CA ARG A 56 12.19 4.98 -10.98
C ARG A 56 12.39 5.58 -9.61
N GLU A 57 11.80 6.74 -9.40
CA GLU A 57 11.82 7.46 -8.12
C GLU A 57 10.58 7.10 -7.29
N THR A 58 10.78 6.62 -6.07
CA THR A 58 9.69 6.08 -5.23
C THR A 58 10.04 6.14 -3.74
N GLN A 59 9.10 5.75 -2.89
CA GLN A 59 9.27 5.48 -1.47
C GLN A 59 8.83 4.04 -1.20
N LEU A 60 9.55 3.32 -0.33
CA LEU A 60 9.16 1.97 0.07
C LEU A 60 8.48 2.00 1.44
N TYR A 61 7.16 1.95 1.45
CA TYR A 61 6.37 1.86 2.67
C TYR A 61 6.40 0.42 3.22
N SER A 62 6.83 0.25 4.48
CA SER A 62 6.84 -1.06 5.14
C SER A 62 5.48 -1.36 5.77
N ARG A 63 4.91 -2.52 5.41
CA ARG A 63 3.67 -3.00 6.03
C ARG A 63 3.81 -3.21 7.53
N SER A 64 5.00 -3.61 8.01
CA SER A 64 5.23 -3.93 9.42
C SER A 64 5.42 -2.70 10.29
N SER A 65 6.21 -1.71 9.87
CA SER A 65 6.51 -0.53 10.70
C SER A 65 5.57 0.64 10.48
N GLN A 66 4.77 0.62 9.41
CA GLN A 66 3.92 1.74 8.98
C GLN A 66 4.71 3.02 8.66
N GLY A 67 6.00 2.88 8.35
CA GLY A 67 6.88 3.95 7.90
C GLY A 67 7.57 3.60 6.59
N HIS A 68 8.31 4.57 6.04
CA HIS A 68 9.05 4.40 4.80
C HIS A 68 10.51 4.06 5.08
N LEU A 69 11.07 3.19 4.24
CA LEU A 69 12.47 2.80 4.29
C LEU A 69 13.38 4.01 4.02
N ARG A 70 14.33 4.27 4.91
CA ARG A 70 15.30 5.36 4.79
C ARG A 70 16.70 4.84 4.60
N ILE A 71 17.45 5.46 3.69
CA ILE A 71 18.87 5.20 3.48
C ILE A 71 19.63 6.51 3.68
N MET A 72 20.22 6.68 4.87
CA MET A 72 20.88 7.94 5.23
C MET A 72 22.36 7.93 4.87
N ARG A 73 23.10 6.89 5.29
CA ARG A 73 24.51 6.67 4.93
C ARG A 73 24.76 5.16 4.99
N ARG A 74 25.45 4.70 6.03
CA ARG A 74 25.59 3.27 6.34
C ARG A 74 24.35 2.73 7.04
N ASP A 75 23.61 3.60 7.71
CA ASP A 75 22.41 3.25 8.47
C ASP A 75 21.15 3.24 7.61
N VAL A 76 20.30 2.27 7.92
CA VAL A 76 19.03 2.01 7.24
C VAL A 76 17.99 1.72 8.31
N ASP A 77 16.82 2.34 8.20
CA ASP A 77 15.64 2.06 9.02
C ASP A 77 14.38 2.17 8.17
N ALA A 78 13.20 1.96 8.77
CA ALA A 78 11.91 2.12 8.12
C ALA A 78 10.96 2.97 8.96
N LEU A 79 11.47 4.11 9.43
CA LEU A 79 10.74 5.08 10.25
C LEU A 79 10.44 6.39 9.51
N GLY A 80 10.70 6.45 8.20
CA GLY A 80 10.46 7.63 7.39
C GLY A 80 8.99 7.99 7.34
N LYS A 81 8.70 9.27 7.53
CA LYS A 81 7.38 9.82 7.22
C LYS A 81 7.22 9.91 5.71
N ASP A 82 5.98 10.00 5.24
CA ASP A 82 5.71 10.24 3.84
C ASP A 82 6.36 11.56 3.39
N GLY A 83 7.14 11.51 2.30
CA GLY A 83 7.91 12.65 1.80
C GLY A 83 9.21 12.95 2.58
N ASP A 84 9.64 12.07 3.50
CA ASP A 84 10.95 12.21 4.16
C ASP A 84 12.07 12.18 3.11
N LYS A 85 12.98 13.18 3.17
CA LYS A 85 14.09 13.32 2.23
C LYS A 85 14.96 12.07 2.13
N PHE A 86 15.16 11.34 3.23
CA PHE A 86 15.95 10.11 3.24
C PHE A 86 15.13 8.86 2.88
N ALA A 87 13.80 8.97 2.84
CA ALA A 87 12.90 7.93 2.35
C ALA A 87 12.68 7.98 0.84
N LYS A 88 13.18 9.04 0.19
CA LYS A 88 13.22 9.15 -1.26
C LYS A 88 14.25 8.17 -1.84
N LEU A 89 13.77 7.19 -2.60
CA LEU A 89 14.57 6.12 -3.20
C LEU A 89 14.55 6.21 -4.71
N ILE A 90 15.66 5.79 -5.33
CA ILE A 90 15.81 5.55 -6.75
C ILE A 90 16.00 4.04 -6.89
N ILE A 91 15.04 3.38 -7.54
CA ILE A 91 15.14 1.96 -7.87
C ILE A 91 15.62 1.85 -9.32
N GLU A 92 16.78 1.23 -9.48
CA GLU A 92 17.48 1.05 -10.75
C GLU A 92 17.36 -0.40 -11.17
N SER A 93 16.93 -0.69 -12.40
CA SER A 93 16.92 -2.06 -12.93
C SER A 93 18.35 -2.56 -13.09
N ASP A 94 18.64 -3.77 -12.58
CA ASP A 94 19.92 -4.45 -12.76
C ASP A 94 19.87 -5.46 -13.91
N ASN A 95 18.75 -6.19 -14.02
CA ASN A 95 18.41 -7.11 -15.11
C ASN A 95 16.92 -7.53 -14.94
N PHE A 96 16.47 -8.57 -15.66
CA PHE A 96 15.14 -9.17 -15.54
C PHE A 96 14.75 -9.45 -14.07
N GLY A 97 13.71 -8.74 -13.60
CA GLY A 97 13.17 -8.87 -12.24
C GLY A 97 14.11 -8.45 -11.11
N ARG A 98 15.25 -7.82 -11.43
CA ARG A 98 16.30 -7.44 -10.47
C ARG A 98 16.48 -5.95 -10.39
N VAL A 99 16.70 -5.47 -9.18
CA VAL A 99 16.83 -4.05 -8.88
C VAL A 99 17.95 -3.75 -7.91
N LYS A 100 18.51 -2.55 -8.04
CA LYS A 100 19.34 -1.87 -7.05
C LYS A 100 18.51 -0.76 -6.42
N ILE A 101 18.58 -0.61 -5.10
CA ILE A 101 17.82 0.41 -4.37
C ILE A 101 18.81 1.43 -3.83
N ARG A 102 18.72 2.68 -4.27
CA ARG A 102 19.60 3.79 -3.90
C ARG A 102 18.81 4.85 -3.14
N GLY A 103 19.36 5.41 -2.06
CA GLY A 103 18.83 6.61 -1.45
C GLY A 103 19.12 7.83 -2.34
N ALA A 104 18.08 8.59 -2.72
CA ALA A 104 18.24 9.75 -3.60
C ALA A 104 19.12 10.83 -2.93
N GLU A 105 18.83 11.14 -1.67
CA GLU A 105 19.56 12.15 -0.88
C GLU A 105 20.98 11.70 -0.54
N SER A 106 21.14 10.44 -0.12
CA SER A 106 22.43 9.95 0.37
C SER A 106 23.36 9.47 -0.73
N SER A 107 22.82 9.03 -1.86
CA SER A 107 23.54 8.26 -2.90
C SER A 107 24.16 6.94 -2.41
N TYR A 108 23.65 6.37 -1.32
CA TYR A 108 24.04 5.03 -0.85
C TYR A 108 23.05 4.00 -1.37
N TYR A 109 23.57 2.86 -1.81
CA TYR A 109 22.79 1.68 -2.17
C TYR A 109 22.51 0.82 -0.95
N LEU A 110 21.29 0.30 -0.86
CA LEU A 110 20.94 -0.73 0.08
C LEU A 110 21.69 -2.02 -0.27
N CYS A 111 22.35 -2.60 0.72
CA CYS A 111 23.10 -3.83 0.53
C CYS A 111 22.95 -4.74 1.74
N VAL A 112 23.10 -6.04 1.51
CA VAL A 112 23.20 -7.03 2.57
C VAL A 112 24.65 -7.29 2.92
N ARG A 113 24.98 -7.27 4.21
CA ARG A 113 26.30 -7.62 4.71
C ARG A 113 26.48 -9.15 4.70
N LYS A 114 27.51 -9.64 4.02
CA LYS A 114 27.81 -11.09 3.89
C LYS A 114 27.96 -11.80 5.25
N LYS A 115 28.61 -11.16 6.23
CA LYS A 115 28.96 -11.77 7.52
C LYS A 115 27.74 -12.10 8.38
N ASP A 116 26.78 -11.18 8.48
CA ASP A 116 25.69 -11.26 9.47
C ASP A 116 24.31 -10.93 8.89
N GLY A 117 24.19 -10.82 7.57
CA GLY A 117 22.93 -10.54 6.89
C GLY A 117 22.32 -9.17 7.20
N ARG A 118 23.02 -8.26 7.88
CA ARG A 118 22.43 -6.95 8.20
C ARG A 118 22.34 -6.08 6.95
N LEU A 119 21.22 -5.36 6.84
CA LEU A 119 21.00 -4.34 5.82
C LEU A 119 21.81 -3.09 6.17
N VAL A 120 22.58 -2.60 5.22
CA VAL A 120 23.46 -1.43 5.36
C VAL A 120 23.50 -0.65 4.05
N GLY A 121 23.70 0.66 4.13
CA GLY A 121 23.99 1.46 2.94
C GLY A 121 25.47 1.37 2.54
N ARG A 122 25.75 1.37 1.23
CA ARG A 122 27.11 1.41 0.66
C ARG A 122 27.20 2.38 -0.52
N LYS A 123 28.38 2.98 -0.72
CA LYS A 123 28.67 3.82 -1.89
C LYS A 123 28.63 3.02 -3.20
N VAL A 124 28.39 3.72 -4.31
CA VAL A 124 28.25 3.21 -5.69
C VAL A 124 29.36 2.23 -6.09
N ALA A 125 30.63 2.52 -5.79
CA ALA A 125 31.76 1.65 -6.13
C ALA A 125 31.65 0.21 -5.56
N LYS A 126 30.85 0.01 -4.51
CA LYS A 126 30.61 -1.31 -3.90
C LYS A 126 29.24 -1.90 -4.28
N ALA A 127 28.43 -1.17 -5.04
CA ALA A 127 27.04 -1.50 -5.38
C ALA A 127 26.88 -2.41 -6.61
N SER A 128 27.91 -2.54 -7.45
CA SER A 128 27.93 -3.50 -8.57
C SER A 128 27.89 -4.97 -8.11
N LYS A 129 28.11 -5.23 -6.81
CA LYS A 129 28.14 -6.60 -6.27
C LYS A 129 26.71 -7.11 -6.06
N SER A 130 26.51 -8.42 -6.25
CA SER A 130 25.23 -9.12 -5.97
C SER A 130 24.64 -8.88 -4.58
N LYS A 131 25.47 -8.45 -3.62
CA LYS A 131 25.07 -8.05 -2.26
C LYS A 131 24.16 -6.81 -2.22
N CYS A 132 24.17 -5.99 -3.25
CA CYS A 132 23.39 -4.75 -3.35
C CYS A 132 22.27 -4.86 -4.39
N VAL A 133 22.00 -6.08 -4.86
CA VAL A 133 20.98 -6.39 -5.85
C VAL A 133 19.93 -7.27 -5.22
N PHE A 134 18.67 -7.02 -5.57
CA PHE A 134 17.51 -7.75 -5.08
C PHE A 134 16.59 -8.14 -6.23
N TYR A 135 15.98 -9.32 -6.14
CA TYR A 135 14.82 -9.69 -6.94
C TYR A 135 13.59 -9.06 -6.34
N GLU A 136 12.86 -8.31 -7.15
CA GLU A 136 11.55 -7.77 -6.80
C GLU A 136 10.48 -8.79 -7.19
N LYS A 137 9.64 -9.20 -6.24
CA LYS A 137 8.56 -10.15 -6.46
C LYS A 137 7.29 -9.67 -5.79
N TYR A 138 6.15 -10.01 -6.36
CA TYR A 138 4.87 -9.86 -5.68
C TYR A 138 4.58 -11.09 -4.83
N ALA A 139 4.23 -10.85 -3.57
CA ALA A 139 3.64 -11.85 -2.70
C ALA A 139 2.22 -12.20 -3.19
N THR A 140 1.69 -13.32 -2.71
CA THR A 140 0.31 -13.77 -3.00
C THR A 140 -0.76 -12.77 -2.60
N ASN A 141 -0.46 -11.86 -1.67
CA ASN A 141 -1.33 -10.79 -1.20
C ASN A 141 -1.01 -9.42 -1.85
N PHE A 142 -0.33 -9.42 -2.99
CA PHE A 142 -0.02 -8.24 -3.81
C PHE A 142 0.90 -7.20 -3.17
N PHE A 143 1.61 -7.56 -2.09
CA PHE A 143 2.70 -6.74 -1.55
C PHE A 143 4.01 -7.05 -2.28
N SER A 144 4.88 -6.06 -2.41
CA SER A 144 6.22 -6.26 -2.95
C SER A 144 7.13 -6.86 -1.88
N GLU A 145 7.89 -7.89 -2.26
CA GLU A 145 8.92 -8.55 -1.48
C GLU A 145 10.24 -8.50 -2.24
N PHE A 146 11.34 -8.19 -1.52
CA PHE A 146 12.66 -8.03 -2.11
C PHE A 146 13.62 -9.11 -1.59
N TYR A 147 14.02 -10.02 -2.47
CA TYR A 147 14.90 -11.15 -2.18
C TYR A 147 16.34 -10.82 -2.60
N SER A 148 17.35 -11.16 -1.81
CA SER A 148 18.74 -10.86 -2.16
C SER A 148 19.24 -11.70 -3.32
N ALA A 149 19.87 -11.06 -4.31
CA ALA A 149 20.57 -11.77 -5.38
C ALA A 149 21.83 -12.50 -4.90
N PHE A 150 22.40 -12.11 -3.75
CA PHE A 150 23.54 -12.80 -3.14
C PHE A 150 23.12 -14.13 -2.50
N LYS A 151 21.96 -14.16 -1.84
CA LYS A 151 21.38 -15.35 -1.20
C LYS A 151 19.86 -15.30 -1.36
N PRO A 152 19.26 -16.11 -2.24
CA PRO A 152 17.83 -16.02 -2.56
C PRO A 152 16.88 -16.22 -1.38
N SER A 153 17.29 -16.91 -0.31
CA SER A 153 16.49 -17.07 0.91
C SER A 153 16.50 -15.83 1.83
N TRP A 154 17.30 -14.82 1.53
CA TRP A 154 17.45 -13.62 2.35
C TRP A 154 16.58 -12.50 1.81
N MET A 155 15.86 -11.79 2.68
CA MET A 155 14.92 -10.75 2.28
C MET A 155 15.18 -9.41 2.95
N ILE A 156 14.74 -8.31 2.36
CA ILE A 156 14.67 -7.04 3.09
C ILE A 156 13.67 -7.21 4.23
N THR A 157 14.14 -7.10 5.48
CA THR A 157 13.33 -7.41 6.66
C THR A 157 13.33 -6.24 7.64
N VAL A 158 12.15 -5.82 8.04
CA VAL A 158 11.89 -4.68 8.93
C VAL A 158 11.02 -5.12 10.10
N SER A 159 11.37 -4.67 11.31
CA SER A 159 10.58 -4.93 12.50
C SER A 159 9.37 -3.99 12.61
N LYS A 160 8.39 -4.33 13.46
CA LYS A 160 7.28 -3.42 13.80
C LYS A 160 7.75 -2.08 14.37
N LYS A 161 8.92 -2.04 15.01
CA LYS A 161 9.54 -0.82 15.55
C LYS A 161 10.29 0.00 14.48
N GLY A 162 10.27 -0.42 13.21
CA GLY A 162 10.98 0.24 12.11
C GLY A 162 12.48 -0.05 12.04
N THR A 163 13.02 -0.89 12.92
CA THR A 163 14.43 -1.30 12.85
C THR A 163 14.62 -2.37 11.76
N VAL A 164 15.67 -2.23 10.95
CA VAL A 164 16.07 -3.28 10.01
C VAL A 164 16.57 -4.52 10.77
N ARG A 165 16.15 -5.70 10.31
CA ARG A 165 16.59 -6.98 10.85
C ARG A 165 17.54 -7.67 9.86
N PRO A 166 18.39 -8.60 10.33
CA PRO A 166 19.16 -9.44 9.44
C PRO A 166 18.26 -10.14 8.41
N SER A 167 18.68 -10.15 7.14
CA SER A 167 17.86 -10.59 6.01
C SER A 167 17.48 -12.07 6.06
N PHE A 168 18.28 -12.92 6.73
CA PHE A 168 17.95 -14.33 6.94
C PHE A 168 16.81 -14.55 7.96
N LYS A 169 16.38 -13.51 8.69
CA LYS A 169 15.22 -13.58 9.59
C LYS A 169 13.90 -13.28 8.87
N GLY A 170 13.96 -12.88 7.60
CA GLY A 170 12.77 -12.71 6.76
C GLY A 170 12.09 -14.04 6.53
N LYS A 171 10.76 -14.04 6.57
CA LYS A 171 9.92 -15.19 6.22
C LYS A 171 8.93 -14.73 5.16
N THR A 172 8.88 -15.41 4.03
CA THR A 172 7.92 -15.14 2.94
C THR A 172 6.49 -15.07 3.49
N GLY A 173 5.71 -14.10 3.01
CA GLY A 173 4.34 -13.88 3.48
C GLY A 173 4.23 -13.12 4.81
N SER A 174 5.31 -12.94 5.57
CA SER A 174 5.31 -12.13 6.79
C SER A 174 5.14 -10.65 6.48
N LYS A 175 4.41 -9.93 7.33
CA LYS A 175 4.32 -8.45 7.26
C LYS A 175 5.69 -7.76 7.31
N SER A 176 6.69 -8.39 7.92
CA SER A 176 8.05 -7.87 8.09
C SER A 176 8.88 -7.74 6.81
N VAL A 177 8.48 -8.44 5.74
CA VAL A 177 9.19 -8.45 4.45
C VAL A 177 8.38 -7.81 3.32
N GLN A 178 7.20 -7.28 3.65
CA GLN A 178 6.23 -6.76 2.71
C GLN A 178 6.26 -5.24 2.65
N PHE A 179 6.30 -4.74 1.42
CA PHE A 179 6.40 -3.33 1.11
C PHE A 179 5.36 -2.91 0.07
N ILE A 180 5.13 -1.60 0.00
CA ILE A 180 4.36 -0.94 -1.05
C ILE A 180 5.23 0.17 -1.63
N GLU A 181 5.34 0.22 -2.96
CA GLU A 181 5.91 1.38 -3.64
C GLU A 181 4.92 2.55 -3.58
N ARG A 182 5.38 3.71 -3.13
CA ARG A 182 4.60 4.94 -3.01
C ARG A 182 5.30 6.09 -3.74
N PRO A 183 4.56 7.03 -4.32
CA PRO A 183 5.18 8.20 -4.96
C PRO A 183 6.01 8.99 -3.93
N SER A 184 7.25 9.35 -4.29
CA SER A 184 8.12 10.27 -3.52
C SER A 184 7.60 11.70 -3.45
N LYS A 185 6.84 12.10 -4.46
CA LYS A 185 6.21 13.40 -4.58
C LYS A 185 4.94 13.20 -5.40
N LEU A 186 3.80 13.64 -4.87
CA LEU A 186 2.61 13.81 -5.70
C LEU A 186 2.86 15.03 -6.60
N ILE A 187 3.60 14.84 -7.70
CA ILE A 187 3.72 15.90 -8.70
C ILE A 187 2.44 15.84 -9.52
N ILE A 188 1.39 16.53 -9.06
CA ILE A 188 0.37 16.99 -10.00
C ILE A 188 1.09 18.03 -10.86
N LYS A 189 1.71 17.60 -11.96
CA LYS A 189 2.18 18.52 -13.00
C LYS A 189 0.92 19.09 -13.65
N THR A 190 0.36 20.11 -13.04
CA THR A 190 -0.63 20.93 -13.71
C THR A 190 0.08 21.85 -14.70
N SER A 191 0.76 21.31 -15.71
CA SER A 191 1.35 22.15 -16.78
C SER A 191 0.28 22.93 -17.54
N ASN A 192 -0.98 22.48 -17.48
CA ASN A 192 -2.12 23.12 -18.14
C ASN A 192 -2.99 23.94 -17.19
N VAL A 193 -2.59 24.09 -15.92
CA VAL A 193 -3.36 24.87 -14.94
C VAL A 193 -2.47 26.02 -14.51
N GLY A 194 -2.66 27.16 -15.15
CA GLY A 194 -1.85 28.35 -14.91
C GLY A 194 -1.82 28.75 -13.44
N PRO A 195 -0.78 29.48 -12.98
CA PRO A 195 -0.66 29.95 -11.60
C PRO A 195 -1.92 30.64 -11.07
N SER A 196 -2.65 31.34 -11.97
CA SER A 196 -3.92 32.01 -11.69
C SER A 196 -5.04 31.08 -11.21
N PHE A 197 -5.11 29.85 -11.73
CA PHE A 197 -6.16 28.90 -11.33
C PHE A 197 -5.86 28.28 -9.96
N MET A 198 -4.60 27.94 -9.66
CA MET A 198 -4.24 27.43 -8.33
C MET A 198 -4.39 28.49 -7.24
N ASP A 199 -4.08 29.74 -7.56
CA ASP A 199 -4.27 30.87 -6.64
C ASP A 199 -5.76 31.19 -6.43
N GLY A 200 -6.56 31.15 -7.51
CA GLY A 200 -8.01 31.28 -7.46
C GLY A 200 -8.68 30.13 -6.69
N LEU A 201 -8.26 28.90 -6.94
CA LEU A 201 -8.77 27.70 -6.28
C LEU A 201 -8.40 27.69 -4.79
N SER A 202 -7.16 28.03 -4.44
CA SER A 202 -6.71 28.17 -3.05
C SER A 202 -7.52 29.23 -2.29
N LYS A 203 -7.73 30.41 -2.90
CA LYS A 203 -8.58 31.48 -2.33
C LYS A 203 -10.04 31.03 -2.19
N HIS A 204 -10.55 30.28 -3.16
CA HIS A 204 -11.91 29.75 -3.14
C HIS A 204 -12.10 28.69 -2.04
N ILE A 205 -11.18 27.74 -1.91
CA ILE A 205 -11.16 26.74 -0.84
C ILE A 205 -11.05 27.42 0.54
N ALA A 206 -10.17 28.42 0.68
CA ALA A 206 -10.06 29.20 1.92
C ALA A 206 -11.35 29.97 2.25
N LYS A 207 -12.07 30.49 1.24
CA LYS A 207 -13.38 31.12 1.40
C LYS A 207 -14.45 30.11 1.85
N LEU A 208 -14.51 28.94 1.22
CA LEU A 208 -15.43 27.85 1.60
C LEU A 208 -15.18 27.41 3.05
N LEU A 209 -13.93 27.17 3.44
CA LEU A 209 -13.58 26.78 4.80
C LEU A 209 -13.93 27.86 5.83
N ARG A 210 -13.75 29.15 5.50
CA ARG A 210 -14.18 30.27 6.35
C ARG A 210 -15.70 30.27 6.54
N ASN A 211 -16.46 30.06 5.47
CA ASN A 211 -17.93 30.01 5.53
C ASN A 211 -18.43 28.82 6.36
N VAL A 212 -17.83 27.65 6.21
CA VAL A 212 -18.14 26.46 7.03
C VAL A 212 -17.87 26.76 8.50
N ARG A 213 -16.69 27.30 8.84
CA ARG A 213 -16.35 27.67 10.23
C ARG A 213 -17.31 28.71 10.82
N ALA A 214 -17.73 29.69 10.03
CA ALA A 214 -18.70 30.71 10.46
C ALA A 214 -20.08 30.07 10.75
N ARG A 215 -20.55 29.16 9.90
CA ARG A 215 -21.80 28.41 10.10
C ARG A 215 -21.75 27.55 11.36
N VAL A 216 -20.66 26.83 11.59
CA VAL A 216 -20.46 26.04 12.82
C VAL A 216 -20.52 26.94 14.06
N ARG A 217 -19.77 28.05 14.08
CA ARG A 217 -19.80 29.02 15.19
C ARG A 217 -21.18 29.64 15.41
N ALA A 218 -21.92 29.93 14.34
CA ALA A 218 -23.27 30.47 14.43
C ALA A 218 -24.25 29.44 15.04
N ASN A 219 -24.15 28.17 14.63
CA ASN A 219 -24.93 27.08 15.20
C ASN A 219 -24.61 26.88 16.69
N GLU A 220 -23.35 26.88 17.09
CA GLU A 220 -22.93 26.80 18.49
C GLU A 220 -23.47 27.96 19.33
N ARG A 221 -23.38 29.20 18.81
CA ARG A 221 -23.95 30.39 19.47
C ARG A 221 -25.47 30.29 19.61
N SER A 222 -26.17 29.81 18.59
CA SER A 222 -27.62 29.60 18.60
C SER A 222 -28.02 28.53 19.62
N GLN A 223 -27.30 27.41 19.69
CA GLN A 223 -27.53 26.39 20.72
C GLN A 223 -27.26 26.91 22.13
N LYS A 224 -26.19 27.69 22.33
CA LYS A 224 -25.88 28.32 23.62
C LYS A 224 -26.96 29.32 24.06
N LYS A 225 -27.51 30.11 23.12
CA LYS A 225 -28.66 31.01 23.38
C LYS A 225 -29.93 30.22 23.74
N LYS A 226 -30.27 29.15 23.03
CA LYS A 226 -31.40 28.25 23.37
C LYS A 226 -31.23 27.65 24.76
N ARG A 227 -30.04 27.12 25.09
CA ARG A 227 -29.71 26.60 26.43
C ARG A 227 -29.88 27.67 27.54
N ARG A 228 -29.44 28.90 27.29
CA ARG A 228 -29.62 30.03 28.23
C ARG A 228 -31.08 30.43 28.41
N ARG A 229 -31.88 30.49 27.33
CA ARG A 229 -33.34 30.75 27.40
C ARG A 229 -34.05 29.66 28.19
N ASN A 230 -33.82 28.38 27.87
CA ASN A 230 -34.41 27.25 28.60
C ASN A 230 -34.03 27.27 30.10
N ARG A 231 -32.79 27.65 30.45
CA ARG A 231 -32.40 27.84 31.86
C ARG A 231 -33.12 29.01 32.53
N LYS A 232 -33.36 30.14 31.83
CA LYS A 232 -34.11 31.28 32.37
C LYS A 232 -35.59 30.97 32.55
N ASP A 233 -36.21 30.24 31.62
CA ASP A 233 -37.61 29.82 31.74
C ASP A 233 -37.80 28.79 32.87
N LYS A 234 -36.89 27.83 33.02
CA LYS A 234 -36.88 26.91 34.18
C LYS A 234 -36.69 27.63 35.53
N ARG A 235 -35.98 28.77 35.56
CA ARG A 235 -35.78 29.60 36.77
C ARG A 235 -36.91 30.59 37.05
N ARG A 236 -37.96 30.67 36.23
CA ARG A 236 -39.15 31.50 36.48
C ARG A 236 -40.37 30.62 36.86
N PRO A 237 -40.44 30.05 38.08
CA PRO A 237 -41.73 29.60 38.58
C PRO A 237 -42.55 30.82 39.03
N GLY A 238 -43.79 30.96 38.54
CA GLY A 238 -44.84 31.52 39.39
C GLY A 238 -45.37 32.94 39.15
N ARG A 239 -45.31 33.54 37.95
CA ARG A 239 -46.14 34.75 37.68
C ARG A 239 -47.62 34.42 37.38
N LYS A 240 -47.91 33.30 36.71
CA LYS A 240 -49.30 32.84 36.42
C LYS A 240 -50.04 32.34 37.67
N ASN A 241 -49.38 31.62 38.58
CA ASN A 241 -49.99 31.12 39.81
C ASN A 241 -50.30 32.22 40.85
N LYS A 242 -49.43 33.25 40.99
CA LYS A 242 -49.71 34.40 41.89
C LYS A 242 -50.94 35.22 41.44
N ARG A 243 -51.17 35.41 40.14
CA ARG A 243 -52.37 36.09 39.62
C ARG A 243 -53.64 35.26 39.81
N ARG A 244 -53.60 33.94 39.58
CA ARG A 244 -54.73 33.03 39.84
C ARG A 244 -55.08 32.95 41.33
N SER A 245 -54.09 32.93 42.23
CA SER A 245 -54.35 32.90 43.68
C SER A 245 -54.93 34.24 44.19
N LYS A 246 -54.45 35.39 43.69
CA LYS A 246 -55.04 36.70 43.99
C LYS A 246 -56.49 36.82 43.49
N LYS A 247 -56.80 36.36 42.26
CA LYS A 247 -58.18 36.34 41.74
C LYS A 247 -59.10 35.42 42.57
N ARG A 248 -58.62 34.24 42.99
CA ARG A 248 -59.36 33.32 43.87
C ARG A 248 -59.61 33.92 45.26
N ARG A 249 -58.62 34.58 45.87
CA ARG A 249 -58.79 35.28 47.16
C ARG A 249 -59.81 36.42 47.09
N LYS A 250 -59.77 37.24 46.03
CA LYS A 250 -60.75 38.32 45.80
C LYS A 250 -62.18 37.78 45.62
N LYS A 251 -62.34 36.67 44.89
CA LYS A 251 -63.64 35.99 44.70
C LYS A 251 -64.17 35.35 45.99
N LYS A 252 -63.30 34.84 46.86
CA LYS A 252 -63.67 34.28 48.18
C LYS A 252 -64.06 35.38 49.18
N GLN A 253 -63.43 36.55 49.14
CA GLN A 253 -63.80 37.72 49.96
C GLN A 253 -65.15 38.31 49.54
N LEU A 254 -65.44 38.44 48.23
CA LEU A 254 -66.76 38.87 47.77
C LEU A 254 -67.88 37.90 48.20
N ARG A 255 -67.63 36.59 48.15
CA ARG A 255 -68.59 35.56 48.60
C ARG A 255 -68.83 35.56 50.12
N ARG A 256 -67.86 36.00 50.92
CA ARG A 256 -68.00 36.14 52.38
C ARG A 256 -68.74 37.41 52.79
N LYS A 257 -68.61 38.50 52.01
CA LYS A 257 -69.44 39.71 52.19
C LYS A 257 -70.91 39.44 51.86
N LYS A 258 -71.20 38.72 50.77
CA LYS A 258 -72.55 38.31 50.35
C LYS A 258 -73.26 37.26 51.24
N LYS A 259 -72.64 36.82 52.35
CA LYS A 259 -73.17 35.81 53.27
C LYS A 259 -73.42 36.38 54.68
N ARG A 260 -73.26 37.69 54.84
CA ARG A 260 -73.42 38.44 56.11
C ARG A 260 -74.55 39.49 56.04
N ASP A 261 -75.29 39.47 54.93
CA ASP A 261 -76.61 40.09 54.75
C ASP A 261 -77.58 38.93 54.53
#